data_AF-A0A841GYA1-F1
#
_entry.id   AF-A0A841GYA1-F1
#
_cell.length_a   1.000
_cell.length_b   1.000
_cell.length_c   1.000
_cell.angle_alpha   90.00
_cell.angle_beta   90.00
_cell.angle_gamma   90.00
#
_symmetry.space_group_name_H-M   'P 1'
#
loop_
_entity.id
_entity.type
_entity.pdbx_description
1 polymer ?
#
loop_
_entity_poly.entity_id
_entity_poly.type
_entity_poly.pdbx_seq_one_letter_code
_entity_poly.pdbx_strand_id
1 'polypeptide(L)'
;MKDIFDKLKDAGRDALGTFVEFDPEAPQAAPQRAPAHAAPADVTLAAAPRPAPAAPVAAGSAAPDPEFVQQLQAAVGASGKAAYGQFRTLFGALSAVPDDTQRATLALAAAQASHGVTAQQVAEAIDDRLRILAGERTAFQKAVGDETEATIGGAQKEIDAARTAIAKKAEEIRELQARQAELEASLAQARASIDGNSARFDASYAVVEAELAAERARIAPLIPPAAGAR
;
A
#
# COMPACT_ATOMS: atom_id res chain seq x y z
N MET A 1 -14.83 25.69 -23.14
CA MET A 1 -14.65 25.48 -21.69
C MET A 1 -14.54 24.00 -21.29
N LYS A 2 -14.83 23.03 -22.16
CA LYS A 2 -14.56 21.59 -21.89
C LYS A 2 -13.08 21.20 -22.04
N ASP A 3 -12.33 21.88 -22.92
CA ASP A 3 -10.96 21.48 -23.27
C ASP A 3 -9.88 21.74 -22.22
N ILE A 4 -10.14 22.58 -21.22
CA ILE A 4 -9.17 22.87 -20.15
C ILE A 4 -9.23 21.82 -19.04
N PHE A 5 -10.43 21.26 -18.78
CA PHE A 5 -10.61 20.21 -17.78
C PHE A 5 -10.09 18.84 -18.24
N ASP A 6 -10.18 18.53 -19.55
CA ASP A 6 -9.59 17.29 -20.08
C ASP A 6 -8.06 17.31 -20.04
N LYS A 7 -7.43 18.48 -20.30
CA LYS A 7 -5.96 18.61 -20.22
C LYS A 7 -5.38 18.49 -18.81
N LEU A 8 -6.15 18.85 -17.77
CA LEU A 8 -5.73 18.67 -16.38
C LEU A 8 -5.82 17.21 -15.93
N LYS A 9 -6.74 16.45 -16.54
CA LYS A 9 -6.96 15.03 -16.22
C LYS A 9 -5.90 14.11 -16.85
N ASP A 10 -5.41 14.46 -18.04
CA ASP A 10 -4.30 13.75 -18.68
C ASP A 10 -2.95 14.02 -18.00
N ALA A 11 -2.68 15.26 -17.56
CA ALA A 11 -1.44 15.58 -16.85
C ALA A 11 -1.30 14.86 -15.49
N GLY A 12 -2.42 14.59 -14.80
CA GLY A 12 -2.43 13.82 -13.56
C GLY A 12 -2.20 12.32 -13.77
N ARG A 13 -2.50 11.78 -14.97
CA ARG A 13 -2.37 10.35 -15.26
C ARG A 13 -0.96 9.95 -15.69
N ASP A 14 -0.26 10.82 -16.41
CA ASP A 14 1.12 10.58 -16.84
C ASP A 14 2.14 10.73 -15.68
N ALA A 15 1.85 11.55 -14.67
CA ALA A 15 2.73 11.71 -13.50
C ALA A 15 2.66 10.54 -12.49
N LEU A 16 1.61 9.70 -12.56
CA LEU A 16 1.37 8.58 -11.63
C LEU A 16 1.65 7.20 -12.24
N GLY A 17 1.98 7.13 -13.53
CA GLY A 17 2.23 5.87 -14.24
C GLY A 17 3.67 5.35 -14.24
N THR A 18 4.61 6.04 -13.56
CA THR A 18 6.06 5.72 -13.66
C THR A 18 6.62 4.96 -12.45
N PHE A 19 5.79 4.50 -11.51
CA PHE A 19 6.29 3.66 -10.42
C PHE A 19 5.47 2.38 -10.32
N VAL A 20 6.20 1.26 -10.38
CA VAL A 20 5.78 -0.15 -10.31
C VAL A 20 5.45 -0.81 -11.66
N GLU A 21 6.48 -0.96 -12.49
CA GLU A 21 6.56 -2.07 -13.45
C GLU A 21 7.04 -3.31 -12.66
N PHE A 22 6.10 -4.17 -12.27
CA PHE A 22 6.39 -5.51 -11.75
C PHE A 22 6.69 -6.41 -12.95
N ASP A 23 7.96 -6.67 -13.17
CA ASP A 23 8.49 -7.62 -14.16
C ASP A 23 8.06 -9.06 -13.82
N PRO A 24 7.24 -9.74 -14.63
CA PRO A 24 6.87 -11.13 -14.40
C PRO A 24 7.31 -11.98 -15.60
N GLU A 25 8.60 -12.30 -15.73
CA GLU A 25 9.06 -13.59 -16.28
C GLU A 25 10.59 -13.72 -16.33
N ALA A 26 11.13 -14.65 -15.53
CA ALA A 26 12.39 -15.30 -15.82
C ALA A 26 12.29 -16.80 -15.53
N PRO A 27 12.54 -17.69 -16.51
CA PRO A 27 12.66 -19.11 -16.27
C PRO A 27 14.11 -19.43 -15.86
N GLN A 28 14.33 -19.92 -14.64
CA GLN A 28 15.62 -20.50 -14.23
C GLN A 28 15.49 -21.99 -13.94
N ALA A 29 16.09 -22.76 -14.86
CA ALA A 29 16.38 -24.16 -14.72
C ALA A 29 17.41 -24.43 -13.60
N ALA A 30 17.24 -25.58 -12.95
CA ALA A 30 18.11 -26.13 -11.91
C ALA A 30 19.55 -26.41 -12.40
N PRO A 31 20.52 -26.57 -11.47
CA PRO A 31 20.81 -27.94 -11.06
C PRO A 31 21.02 -28.14 -9.55
N GLN A 32 20.74 -29.40 -9.16
CA GLN A 32 20.86 -30.02 -7.85
C GLN A 32 22.22 -29.81 -7.15
N ARG A 33 22.17 -29.52 -5.85
CA ARG A 33 23.17 -29.96 -4.85
C ARG A 33 22.49 -30.37 -3.54
N ALA A 34 23.09 -31.37 -2.91
CA ALA A 34 22.63 -32.24 -1.83
C ALA A 34 22.26 -31.53 -0.49
N PRO A 35 21.48 -32.21 0.38
CA PRO A 35 20.99 -31.62 1.63
C PRO A 35 22.02 -31.74 2.76
N ALA A 36 22.37 -30.61 3.37
CA ALA A 36 22.94 -30.56 4.71
C ALA A 36 21.81 -30.12 5.67
N HIS A 37 21.34 -31.05 6.49
CA HIS A 37 20.41 -30.77 7.58
C HIS A 37 21.11 -29.90 8.65
N ALA A 38 20.86 -28.59 8.60
CA ALA A 38 21.04 -27.72 9.76
C ALA A 38 19.73 -27.67 10.55
N ALA A 39 19.83 -27.88 11.86
CA ALA A 39 18.72 -27.84 12.81
C ALA A 39 18.00 -26.48 12.80
N PRO A 40 16.68 -26.45 13.09
CA PRO A 40 15.93 -25.19 13.14
C PRO A 40 16.37 -24.40 14.37
N ALA A 41 17.05 -23.27 14.14
CA ALA A 41 17.20 -22.24 15.15
C ALA A 41 15.83 -21.62 15.41
N ASP A 42 15.41 -21.66 16.66
CA ASP A 42 14.19 -21.05 17.20
C ASP A 42 14.29 -19.51 17.06
N VAL A 43 13.87 -18.98 15.90
CA VAL A 43 13.85 -17.53 15.65
C VAL A 43 12.60 -16.97 16.34
N THR A 44 12.76 -16.60 17.60
CA THR A 44 11.85 -15.71 18.30
C THR A 44 11.89 -14.34 17.61
N LEU A 45 10.94 -14.11 16.70
CA LEU A 45 10.70 -12.81 16.09
C LEU A 45 10.24 -11.83 17.18
N ALA A 46 11.19 -11.16 17.81
CA ALA A 46 10.92 -10.03 18.69
C ALA A 46 10.18 -8.96 17.86
N ALA A 47 8.90 -8.73 18.19
CA ALA A 47 8.08 -7.73 17.55
C ALA A 47 8.76 -6.36 17.69
N ALA A 48 9.21 -5.80 16.57
CA ALA A 48 9.79 -4.46 16.53
C ALA A 48 8.78 -3.46 17.12
N PRO A 49 9.23 -2.51 17.98
CA PRO A 49 8.35 -1.55 18.61
C PRO A 49 7.65 -0.71 17.54
N ARG A 50 6.30 -0.79 17.53
CA ARG A 50 5.46 -0.04 16.60
C ARG A 50 5.64 1.46 16.90
N PRO A 51 6.07 2.28 15.94
CA PRO A 51 6.24 3.72 16.17
C PRO A 51 4.91 4.32 16.63
N ALA A 52 4.96 5.11 17.71
CA ALA A 52 3.79 5.78 18.24
C ALA A 52 3.21 6.75 17.20
N PRO A 53 1.88 6.80 17.04
CA PRO A 53 1.25 7.73 16.10
C PRO A 53 1.61 9.17 16.47
N ALA A 54 2.14 9.93 15.50
CA ALA A 54 2.48 11.32 15.69
C ALA A 54 1.23 12.13 16.05
N ALA A 55 1.35 13.02 17.04
CA ALA A 55 0.25 13.87 17.47
C ALA A 55 -0.20 14.79 16.32
N PRO A 56 -1.51 15.02 16.14
CA PRO A 56 -2.02 15.87 15.08
C PRO A 56 -1.54 17.31 15.30
N VAL A 57 -0.87 17.86 14.29
CA VAL A 57 -0.41 19.25 14.30
C VAL A 57 -1.66 20.14 14.16
N ALA A 58 -1.87 21.05 15.09
CA ALA A 58 -3.02 21.96 15.05
C ALA A 58 -2.97 22.83 13.79
N ALA A 59 -4.07 22.84 13.03
CA ALA A 59 -4.21 23.67 11.83
C ALA A 59 -4.24 25.16 12.21
N GLY A 60 -3.09 25.82 12.12
CA GLY A 60 -3.00 27.28 12.21
C GLY A 60 -3.65 27.95 11.00
N SER A 61 -4.03 29.23 11.14
CA SER A 61 -4.51 30.07 10.03
C SER A 61 -3.44 30.14 8.94
N ALA A 62 -3.62 29.40 7.85
CA ALA A 62 -2.70 29.43 6.72
C ALA A 62 -2.82 30.79 6.02
N ALA A 63 -1.68 31.37 5.66
CA ALA A 63 -1.65 32.52 4.76
C ALA A 63 -2.27 32.13 3.40
N PRO A 64 -2.93 33.06 2.67
CA PRO A 64 -3.46 32.77 1.35
C PRO A 64 -2.35 32.31 0.40
N ASP A 65 -2.62 31.23 -0.34
CA ASP A 65 -1.71 30.74 -1.37
C ASP A 65 -1.78 31.67 -2.62
N PRO A 66 -0.65 32.18 -3.13
CA PRO A 66 -0.63 33.08 -4.27
C PRO A 66 -1.21 32.46 -5.55
N GLU A 67 -1.06 31.14 -5.76
CA GLU A 67 -1.59 30.46 -6.94
C GLU A 67 -3.12 30.37 -6.88
N PHE A 68 -3.69 30.01 -5.73
CA PHE A 68 -5.14 30.02 -5.55
C PHE A 68 -5.73 31.42 -5.72
N VAL A 69 -5.04 32.45 -5.19
CA VAL A 69 -5.47 33.84 -5.41
C VAL A 69 -5.46 34.19 -6.89
N GLN A 70 -4.42 33.82 -7.64
CA GLN A 70 -4.34 34.08 -9.08
C GLN A 70 -5.44 33.33 -9.86
N GLN A 71 -5.71 32.07 -9.55
CA GLN A 71 -6.77 31.28 -10.19
C GLN A 71 -8.16 31.87 -9.93
N LEU A 72 -8.47 32.23 -8.68
CA LEU A 72 -9.74 32.86 -8.33
C LEU A 72 -9.91 34.22 -9.01
N GLN A 73 -8.83 35.00 -9.12
CA GLN A 73 -8.82 36.26 -9.86
C GLN A 73 -9.07 36.07 -11.36
N ALA A 74 -8.48 35.03 -11.96
CA ALA A 74 -8.72 34.68 -13.36
C ALA A 74 -10.19 34.26 -13.58
N ALA A 75 -10.74 33.43 -12.68
CA ALA A 75 -12.13 32.99 -12.76
C ALA A 75 -13.12 34.16 -12.70
N VAL A 76 -12.97 35.08 -11.74
CA VAL A 76 -13.84 36.28 -11.68
C VAL A 76 -13.57 37.26 -12.82
N GLY A 77 -12.35 37.26 -13.38
CA GLY A 77 -11.97 38.04 -14.55
C GLY A 77 -12.69 37.60 -15.82
N ALA A 78 -13.10 36.32 -15.89
CA ALA A 78 -13.88 35.77 -17.01
C ALA A 78 -15.37 36.16 -16.99
N SER A 79 -15.83 36.91 -15.97
CA SER A 79 -17.19 37.46 -15.95
C SER A 79 -17.44 38.34 -17.18
N GLY A 80 -18.53 38.06 -17.91
CA GLY A 80 -18.92 38.82 -19.10
C GLY A 80 -19.42 40.25 -18.80
N LYS A 81 -19.55 40.63 -17.53
CA LYS A 81 -20.09 41.95 -17.13
C LYS A 81 -18.97 42.98 -16.99
N ALA A 82 -18.78 43.78 -18.04
CA ALA A 82 -17.70 44.79 -18.13
C ALA A 82 -17.83 45.99 -17.16
N ALA A 83 -19.04 46.28 -16.67
CA ALA A 83 -19.35 47.46 -15.84
C ALA A 83 -18.41 47.60 -14.63
N TYR A 84 -18.10 46.48 -13.95
CA TYR A 84 -17.18 46.51 -12.80
C TYR A 84 -15.74 46.82 -13.20
N GLY A 85 -15.26 46.33 -14.34
CA GLY A 85 -13.91 46.61 -14.84
C GLY A 85 -13.74 48.10 -15.13
N GLN A 86 -14.72 48.71 -15.79
CA GLN A 86 -14.73 50.15 -16.08
C GLN A 86 -14.79 50.98 -14.80
N PHE A 87 -15.66 50.62 -13.85
CA PHE A 87 -15.71 51.24 -12.54
C PHE A 87 -14.38 51.14 -11.79
N ARG A 88 -13.75 49.96 -11.74
CA ARG A 88 -12.45 49.73 -11.07
C ARG A 88 -11.32 50.57 -11.65
N THR A 89 -11.25 50.69 -12.97
CA THR A 89 -10.24 51.54 -13.64
C THR A 89 -10.40 53.01 -13.23
N LEU A 90 -11.62 53.54 -13.27
CA LEU A 90 -11.90 54.92 -12.88
C LEU A 90 -11.69 55.16 -11.38
N PHE A 91 -12.09 54.20 -10.54
CA PHE A 91 -11.84 54.23 -9.09
C PHE A 91 -10.34 54.27 -8.79
N GLY A 92 -9.54 53.46 -9.47
CA GLY A 92 -8.08 53.44 -9.32
C GLY A 92 -7.41 54.74 -9.78
N ALA A 93 -7.92 55.36 -10.85
CA ALA A 93 -7.42 56.65 -11.35
C ALA A 93 -7.63 57.80 -10.34
N LEU A 94 -8.59 57.65 -9.42
CA LEU A 94 -8.91 58.62 -8.37
C LEU A 94 -8.15 58.34 -7.06
N SER A 95 -7.02 57.64 -7.09
CA SER A 95 -6.25 57.25 -5.89
C SER A 95 -5.84 58.41 -4.97
N ALA A 96 -5.72 59.63 -5.51
CA ALA A 96 -5.43 60.85 -4.75
C ALA A 96 -6.58 61.35 -3.86
N VAL A 97 -7.82 60.90 -4.11
CA VAL A 97 -8.96 61.18 -3.22
C VAL A 97 -8.89 60.21 -2.03
N PRO A 98 -8.67 60.68 -0.79
CA PRO A 98 -8.44 59.80 0.36
C PRO A 98 -9.73 59.13 0.86
N ASP A 99 -10.88 59.78 0.68
CA ASP A 99 -12.18 59.22 1.10
C ASP A 99 -12.70 58.21 0.06
N ASP A 100 -12.87 56.95 0.47
CA ASP A 100 -13.33 55.85 -0.38
C ASP A 100 -14.75 56.06 -0.91
N THR A 101 -15.62 56.67 -0.09
CA THR A 101 -17.02 56.88 -0.46
C THR A 101 -17.11 57.93 -1.55
N GLN A 102 -16.48 59.09 -1.37
CA GLN A 102 -16.37 60.14 -2.36
C GLN A 102 -15.69 59.63 -3.64
N ARG A 103 -14.62 58.84 -3.51
CA ARG A 103 -13.94 58.21 -4.64
C ARG A 103 -14.84 57.27 -5.43
N ALA A 104 -15.63 56.44 -4.76
CA ALA A 104 -16.63 55.57 -5.39
C ALA A 104 -17.71 56.37 -6.13
N THR A 105 -18.25 57.42 -5.49
CA THR A 105 -19.26 58.31 -6.10
C THR A 105 -18.72 58.99 -7.35
N LEU A 106 -17.49 59.52 -7.30
CA LEU A 106 -16.83 60.17 -8.44
C LEU A 106 -16.55 59.18 -9.57
N ALA A 107 -16.04 57.98 -9.25
CA ALA A 107 -15.78 56.94 -10.24
C ALA A 107 -17.06 56.48 -10.95
N LEU A 108 -18.16 56.35 -10.21
CA LEU A 108 -19.44 55.97 -10.76
C LEU A 108 -20.04 57.07 -11.65
N ALA A 109 -19.96 58.32 -11.23
CA ALA A 109 -20.37 59.46 -12.05
C ALA A 109 -19.57 59.54 -13.37
N ALA A 110 -18.26 59.31 -13.30
CA ALA A 110 -17.40 59.24 -14.48
C ALA A 110 -17.78 58.06 -15.40
N ALA A 111 -18.03 56.87 -14.84
CA ALA A 111 -18.42 55.67 -15.61
C ALA A 111 -19.77 55.86 -16.33
N GLN A 112 -20.72 56.50 -15.66
CA GLN A 112 -22.01 56.86 -16.23
C GLN A 112 -21.85 57.85 -17.38
N ALA A 113 -20.99 58.86 -17.22
CA ALA A 113 -20.77 59.88 -18.24
C ALA A 113 -20.01 59.36 -19.47
N SER A 114 -19.01 58.48 -19.29
CA SER A 114 -18.15 58.02 -20.39
C SER A 114 -18.63 56.74 -21.08
N HIS A 115 -19.28 55.84 -20.35
CA HIS A 115 -19.64 54.51 -20.85
C HIS A 115 -21.12 54.16 -20.63
N GLY A 116 -21.92 55.08 -20.08
CA GLY A 116 -23.32 54.81 -19.75
C GLY A 116 -23.52 53.77 -18.65
N VAL A 117 -22.48 53.48 -17.86
CA VAL A 117 -22.53 52.48 -16.79
C VAL A 117 -23.21 53.04 -15.54
N THR A 118 -24.33 52.40 -15.17
CA THR A 118 -25.13 52.73 -13.99
C THR A 118 -24.63 52.03 -12.72
N ALA A 119 -25.02 52.56 -11.56
CA ALA A 119 -24.80 51.92 -10.25
C ALA A 119 -25.29 50.47 -10.23
N GLN A 120 -26.48 50.26 -10.81
CA GLN A 120 -27.14 48.97 -10.89
C GLN A 120 -26.31 47.95 -11.69
N GLN A 121 -25.76 48.35 -12.84
CA GLN A 121 -24.90 47.47 -13.65
C GLN A 121 -23.59 47.12 -12.95
N VAL A 122 -23.01 48.04 -12.17
CA VAL A 122 -21.82 47.74 -11.36
C VAL A 122 -22.17 46.74 -10.25
N ALA A 123 -23.28 46.94 -9.54
CA ALA A 123 -23.76 46.01 -8.51
C ALA A 123 -23.99 44.61 -9.10
N GLU A 124 -24.71 44.53 -10.23
CA GLU A 124 -24.95 43.27 -10.92
C GLU A 124 -23.68 42.57 -11.42
N ALA A 125 -22.64 43.32 -11.75
CA ALA A 125 -21.33 42.80 -12.13
C ALA A 125 -20.54 42.27 -10.92
N ILE A 126 -20.66 42.92 -9.76
CA ILE A 126 -20.10 42.43 -8.49
C ILE A 126 -20.79 41.14 -8.07
N ASP A 127 -22.13 41.12 -8.09
CA ASP A 127 -22.91 39.94 -7.72
C ASP A 127 -22.60 38.73 -8.60
N ASP A 128 -22.36 38.95 -9.89
CA ASP A 128 -21.94 37.91 -10.82
C ASP A 128 -20.57 37.31 -10.45
N ARG A 129 -19.59 38.16 -10.12
CA ARG A 129 -18.26 37.71 -9.67
C ARG A 129 -18.32 36.99 -8.32
N LEU A 130 -19.14 37.45 -7.39
CA LEU A 130 -19.38 36.75 -6.12
C LEU A 130 -20.00 35.38 -6.36
N ARG A 131 -20.94 35.26 -7.30
CA ARG A 131 -21.52 33.97 -7.71
C ARG A 131 -20.46 33.04 -8.31
N ILE A 132 -19.57 33.55 -9.16
CA ILE A 132 -18.44 32.77 -9.70
C ILE A 132 -17.55 32.25 -8.56
N LEU A 133 -17.15 33.11 -7.61
CA LEU A 133 -16.34 32.68 -6.45
C LEU A 133 -17.05 31.63 -5.59
N ALA A 134 -18.36 31.75 -5.37
CA ALA A 134 -19.13 30.74 -4.67
C ALA A 134 -19.15 29.40 -5.42
N GLY A 135 -19.21 29.44 -6.75
CA GLY A 135 -19.07 28.29 -7.63
C GLY A 135 -17.70 27.61 -7.52
N GLU A 136 -16.62 28.39 -7.63
CA GLU A 136 -15.24 27.90 -7.47
C GLU A 136 -15.03 27.26 -6.09
N ARG A 137 -15.52 27.90 -5.01
CA ARG A 137 -15.45 27.33 -3.66
C ARG A 137 -16.17 25.99 -3.57
N THR A 138 -17.35 25.87 -4.15
CA THR A 138 -18.14 24.63 -4.13
C THR A 138 -17.43 23.53 -4.93
N ALA A 139 -16.89 23.86 -6.10
CA ALA A 139 -16.13 22.94 -6.94
C ALA A 139 -14.86 22.44 -6.23
N PHE A 140 -14.11 23.34 -5.60
CA PHE A 140 -12.92 23.01 -4.82
C PHE A 140 -13.26 22.09 -3.64
N GLN A 141 -14.28 22.43 -2.85
CA GLN A 141 -14.72 21.58 -1.73
C GLN A 141 -15.13 20.18 -2.19
N LYS A 142 -15.81 20.08 -3.33
CA LYS A 142 -16.14 18.79 -3.93
C LYS A 142 -14.88 18.02 -4.34
N ALA A 143 -13.94 18.68 -5.02
CA ALA A 143 -12.69 18.04 -5.45
C ALA A 143 -11.87 17.54 -4.26
N VAL A 144 -11.79 18.33 -3.17
CA VAL A 144 -11.14 17.90 -1.92
C VAL A 144 -11.85 16.68 -1.32
N GLY A 145 -13.19 16.67 -1.30
CA GLY A 145 -13.97 15.53 -0.83
C GLY A 145 -13.73 14.27 -1.66
N ASP A 146 -13.80 14.38 -2.98
CA ASP A 146 -13.57 13.28 -3.92
C ASP A 146 -12.15 12.71 -3.77
N GLU A 147 -11.13 13.58 -3.70
CA GLU A 147 -9.72 13.19 -3.53
C GLU A 147 -9.45 12.54 -2.17
N THR A 148 -10.06 13.08 -1.10
CA THR A 148 -9.96 12.52 0.25
C THR A 148 -10.57 11.12 0.29
N GLU A 149 -11.74 10.93 -0.31
CA GLU A 149 -12.41 9.62 -0.36
C GLU A 149 -11.63 8.62 -1.23
N ALA A 150 -11.09 9.05 -2.37
CA ALA A 150 -10.26 8.21 -3.22
C ALA A 150 -8.97 7.75 -2.50
N THR A 151 -8.24 8.69 -1.90
CA THR A 151 -6.95 8.41 -1.25
C THR A 151 -7.13 7.68 0.08
N ILE A 152 -7.90 8.24 1.01
CA ILE A 152 -8.08 7.64 2.35
C ILE A 152 -8.93 6.37 2.25
N GLY A 153 -10.01 6.39 1.47
CA GLY A 153 -10.86 5.22 1.28
C GLY A 153 -10.14 4.09 0.53
N GLY A 154 -9.29 4.41 -0.45
CA GLY A 154 -8.40 3.46 -1.11
C GLY A 154 -7.41 2.82 -0.14
N ALA A 155 -6.65 3.63 0.59
CA ALA A 155 -5.69 3.16 1.59
C ALA A 155 -6.33 2.31 2.69
N GLN A 156 -7.53 2.69 3.17
CA GLN A 156 -8.24 1.90 4.17
C GLN A 156 -8.62 0.51 3.65
N LYS A 157 -9.07 0.40 2.39
CA LYS A 157 -9.38 -0.89 1.76
C LYS A 157 -8.13 -1.76 1.61
N GLU A 158 -7.00 -1.18 1.21
CA GLU A 158 -5.72 -1.90 1.11
C GLU A 158 -5.25 -2.41 2.46
N ILE A 159 -5.37 -1.60 3.53
CA ILE A 159 -5.06 -2.02 4.90
C ILE A 159 -5.92 -3.22 5.32
N ASP A 160 -7.21 -3.19 5.05
CA ASP A 160 -8.12 -4.27 5.45
C ASP A 160 -7.91 -5.55 4.61
N ALA A 161 -7.58 -5.39 3.32
CA ALA A 161 -7.15 -6.51 2.47
C ALA A 161 -5.84 -7.15 2.99
N ALA A 162 -4.84 -6.33 3.34
CA ALA A 162 -3.57 -6.81 3.91
C ALA A 162 -3.79 -7.54 5.25
N ARG A 163 -4.64 -7.00 6.14
CA ARG A 163 -5.00 -7.65 7.41
C ARG A 163 -5.64 -9.02 7.19
N THR A 164 -6.55 -9.12 6.21
CA THR A 164 -7.21 -10.38 5.86
C THR A 164 -6.19 -11.40 5.32
N ALA A 165 -5.28 -10.96 4.45
CA ALA A 165 -4.22 -11.81 3.92
C ALA A 165 -3.27 -12.32 5.01
N ILE A 166 -2.87 -11.44 5.95
CA ILE A 166 -2.04 -11.81 7.11
C ILE A 166 -2.74 -12.88 7.96
N ALA A 167 -4.03 -12.70 8.25
CA ALA A 167 -4.79 -13.68 9.04
C ALA A 167 -4.82 -15.06 8.34
N LYS A 168 -5.08 -15.09 7.03
CA LYS A 168 -5.09 -16.35 6.26
C LYS A 168 -3.72 -17.03 6.26
N LYS A 169 -2.64 -16.28 6.07
CA LYS A 169 -1.27 -16.83 6.11
C LYS A 169 -0.88 -17.31 7.50
N ALA A 170 -1.35 -16.66 8.56
CA ALA A 170 -1.12 -17.12 9.93
C ALA A 170 -1.77 -18.49 10.20
N GLU A 171 -2.99 -18.73 9.70
CA GLU A 171 -3.62 -20.07 9.81
C GLU A 171 -2.84 -21.14 9.01
N GLU A 172 -2.43 -20.82 7.78
CA GLU A 172 -1.62 -21.74 6.95
C GLU A 172 -0.31 -22.12 7.65
N ILE A 173 0.36 -21.17 8.31
CA ILE A 173 1.57 -21.43 9.10
C ILE A 173 1.27 -22.40 10.26
N ARG A 174 0.15 -22.23 10.97
CA ARG A 174 -0.24 -23.13 12.07
C ARG A 174 -0.51 -24.56 11.58
N GLU A 175 -1.19 -24.70 10.45
CA GLU A 175 -1.46 -26.01 9.84
C GLU A 175 -0.14 -26.71 9.44
N LEU A 176 0.78 -25.98 8.82
CA LEU A 176 2.10 -26.51 8.46
C LEU A 176 2.93 -26.91 9.69
N GLN A 177 2.88 -26.12 10.76
CA GLN A 177 3.55 -26.44 12.03
C GLN A 177 2.96 -27.71 12.67
N ALA A 178 1.64 -27.88 12.66
CA ALA A 178 0.99 -29.08 13.16
C ALA A 178 1.41 -30.32 12.35
N ARG A 179 1.43 -30.20 11.01
CA ARG A 179 1.87 -31.27 10.12
C ARG A 179 3.35 -31.62 10.30
N GLN A 180 4.21 -30.63 10.53
CA GLN A 180 5.61 -30.87 10.84
C GLN A 180 5.76 -31.71 12.12
N ALA A 181 5.06 -31.33 13.18
CA ALA A 181 5.09 -32.07 14.44
C ALA A 181 4.59 -33.52 14.29
N GLU A 182 3.54 -33.74 13.51
CA GLU A 182 3.03 -35.09 13.20
C GLU A 182 4.07 -35.94 12.45
N LEU A 183 4.74 -35.36 11.44
CA LEU A 183 5.78 -36.04 10.68
C LEU A 183 7.01 -36.38 11.54
N GLU A 184 7.42 -35.47 12.42
CA GLU A 184 8.53 -35.70 13.35
C GLU A 184 8.22 -36.85 14.33
N ALA A 185 7.00 -36.89 14.87
CA ALA A 185 6.54 -37.98 15.73
C ALA A 185 6.50 -39.33 14.98
N SER A 186 5.95 -39.34 13.77
CA SER A 186 5.90 -40.52 12.90
C SER A 186 7.30 -41.06 12.58
N LEU A 187 8.25 -40.16 12.27
CA LEU A 187 9.63 -40.51 12.00
C LEU A 187 10.33 -41.08 13.24
N ALA A 188 10.10 -40.52 14.43
CA ALA A 188 10.63 -41.06 15.68
C ALA A 188 10.08 -42.46 15.97
N GLN A 189 8.78 -42.69 15.78
CA GLN A 189 8.15 -44.00 15.94
C GLN A 189 8.71 -45.03 14.94
N ALA A 190 8.86 -44.63 13.67
CA ALA A 190 9.41 -45.50 12.63
C ALA A 190 10.85 -45.93 12.97
N ARG A 191 11.69 -45.00 13.43
CA ARG A 191 13.06 -45.30 13.89
C ARG A 191 13.05 -46.30 15.04
N ALA A 192 12.27 -46.04 16.09
CA ALA A 192 12.16 -46.94 17.24
C ALA A 192 11.68 -48.35 16.84
N SER A 193 10.75 -48.44 15.89
CA SER A 193 10.27 -49.72 15.34
C SER A 193 11.36 -50.46 14.56
N ILE A 194 12.12 -49.77 13.72
CA ILE A 194 13.25 -50.33 12.97
C ILE A 194 14.32 -50.86 13.94
N ASP A 195 14.74 -50.05 14.91
CA ASP A 195 15.75 -50.42 15.90
C ASP A 195 15.30 -51.64 16.72
N GLY A 196 14.03 -51.64 17.15
CA GLY A 196 13.43 -52.77 17.89
C GLY A 196 13.27 -54.04 17.05
N ASN A 197 13.03 -53.93 15.73
CA ASN A 197 13.01 -55.07 14.81
C ASN A 197 14.42 -55.62 14.58
N SER A 198 15.41 -54.75 14.38
CA SER A 198 16.82 -55.13 14.19
C SER A 198 17.33 -55.91 15.41
N ALA A 199 17.13 -55.38 16.62
CA ALA A 199 17.56 -56.05 17.85
C ALA A 199 16.90 -57.42 18.04
N ARG A 200 15.61 -57.56 17.70
CA ARG A 200 14.90 -58.85 17.75
C ARG A 200 15.44 -59.84 16.71
N PHE A 201 15.78 -59.37 15.52
CA PHE A 201 16.39 -60.20 14.49
C PHE A 201 17.76 -60.72 14.96
N ASP A 202 18.64 -59.85 15.45
CA ASP A 202 19.98 -60.22 15.93
C ASP A 202 19.90 -61.24 17.08
N ALA A 203 18.98 -61.02 18.03
CA ALA A 203 18.73 -61.97 19.12
C ALA A 203 18.24 -63.33 18.60
N SER A 204 17.32 -63.33 17.63
CA SER A 204 16.80 -64.56 17.01
C SER A 204 17.89 -65.30 16.24
N TYR A 205 18.73 -64.56 15.50
CA TYR A 205 19.87 -65.09 14.76
C TYR A 205 20.85 -65.80 15.70
N ALA A 206 21.23 -65.15 16.81
CA ALA A 206 22.15 -65.71 17.79
C ALA A 206 21.63 -67.02 18.43
N VAL A 207 20.33 -67.12 18.67
CA VAL A 207 19.70 -68.36 19.15
C VAL A 207 19.84 -69.48 18.13
N VAL A 208 19.46 -69.23 16.87
CA VAL A 208 19.54 -70.24 15.79
C VAL A 208 20.99 -70.64 15.52
N GLU A 209 21.93 -69.68 15.53
CA GLU A 209 23.35 -69.94 15.37
C GLU A 209 23.88 -70.87 16.48
N ALA A 210 23.51 -70.60 17.74
CA ALA A 210 23.91 -71.43 18.88
C ALA A 210 23.33 -72.85 18.80
N GLU A 211 22.08 -73.00 18.38
CA GLU A 211 21.44 -74.30 18.15
C GLU A 211 22.17 -75.12 17.07
N LEU A 212 22.44 -74.51 15.91
CA LEU A 212 23.17 -75.16 14.82
C LEU A 212 24.61 -75.51 15.21
N ALA A 213 25.29 -74.64 15.95
CA ALA A 213 26.63 -74.91 16.47
C ALA A 213 26.63 -76.10 17.44
N ALA A 214 25.64 -76.17 18.33
CA ALA A 214 25.46 -77.29 19.25
C ALA A 214 25.16 -78.60 18.52
N GLU A 215 24.30 -78.57 17.49
CA GLU A 215 24.02 -79.75 16.65
C GLU A 215 25.26 -80.22 15.90
N ARG A 216 26.02 -79.31 15.30
CA ARG A 216 27.30 -79.61 14.64
C ARG A 216 28.27 -80.30 15.59
N ALA A 217 28.35 -79.84 16.84
CA ALA A 217 29.20 -80.46 17.86
C ALA A 217 28.75 -81.89 18.22
N ARG A 218 27.43 -82.15 18.30
CA ARG A 218 26.89 -83.49 18.58
C ARG A 218 27.21 -84.51 17.49
N ILE A 219 27.19 -84.10 16.22
CA ILE A 219 27.46 -85.01 15.09
C ILE A 219 28.94 -85.18 14.76
N ALA A 220 29.80 -84.28 15.24
CA ALA A 220 31.24 -84.30 14.94
C ALA A 220 31.94 -85.65 15.20
N PRO A 221 31.66 -86.41 16.29
CA PRO A 221 32.28 -87.73 16.51
C PRO A 221 31.84 -88.82 15.52
N LEU A 222 30.71 -88.62 14.83
CA LEU A 222 30.14 -89.58 13.89
C LEU A 222 30.66 -89.40 12.46
N ILE A 223 31.30 -88.28 12.17
CA ILE A 223 31.85 -87.97 10.85
C ILE A 223 33.30 -88.52 10.82
N PRO A 224 33.60 -89.57 10.03
CA PRO A 224 34.97 -90.06 9.92
C PRO A 224 35.88 -88.93 9.39
N PRO A 225 37.13 -88.82 9.88
CA PRO A 225 38.05 -87.81 9.38
C PRO A 225 38.20 -87.98 7.87
N ALA A 226 38.10 -86.87 7.12
CA ALA A 226 38.22 -86.91 5.67
C ALA A 226 39.52 -87.64 5.29
N ALA A 227 39.37 -88.80 4.64
CA ALA A 227 40.47 -89.61 4.17
C ALA A 227 41.16 -88.90 3.00
N GLY A 228 42.01 -87.91 3.27
CA GLY A 228 42.69 -87.17 2.21
C GLY A 228 43.30 -85.84 2.61
N ALA A 229 44.42 -85.89 3.34
CA ALA A 229 45.47 -84.87 3.29
C ALA A 229 46.78 -85.53 3.77
N ARG A 230 47.43 -86.28 2.88
CA ARG A 230 48.86 -86.59 2.94
C ARG A 230 49.54 -85.83 1.82
#